data_AF-A0A965UVL0-F1
#
_entry.id   AF-A0A965UVL0-F1
#
_cell.length_a   1.000
_cell.length_b   1.000
_cell.length_c   1.000
_cell.angle_alpha   90.00
_cell.angle_beta   90.00
_cell.angle_gamma   90.00
#
_symmetry.space_group_name_H-M   'P 1'
#
loop_
_entity.id
_entity.type
_entity.pdbx_description
1 polymer ?
#
loop_
_entity_poly.entity_id
_entity_poly.type
_entity_poly.pdbx_seq_one_letter_code
_entity_poly.pdbx_strand_id
1 'polypeptide(L)'
;MIPLTADDYRQLLGRIHRNKVEALKIEQHMTLREYAKANRHIGEAWEDGKDVQHTDLYEYGWFDWTLPHRPGFYDTRLMWRVKPEPKLRPWTAEEVPVGAIYRNICQKQIGWATIAEINDTGFWFTNNREHHKFDVLMLLYAHSTDGGKTWNPCGVVE
;
A
#
# COMPACT_ATOMS: atom_id res chain seq x y z
N MET A 1 -16.89 15.81 8.76
CA MET A 1 -15.90 16.26 7.75
C MET A 1 -15.75 17.76 7.93
N ILE A 2 -14.65 18.21 8.53
CA ILE A 2 -14.45 19.65 8.79
C ILE A 2 -13.89 20.26 7.50
N PRO A 3 -14.59 21.22 6.85
CA PRO A 3 -14.08 21.85 5.64
C PRO A 3 -12.84 22.67 5.99
N LEU A 4 -11.75 22.44 5.26
CA LEU A 4 -10.53 23.24 5.36
C LEU A 4 -10.87 24.71 5.11
N THR A 5 -10.43 25.59 5.99
CA THR A 5 -10.62 27.03 5.83
C THR A 5 -9.73 27.55 4.70
N ALA A 6 -10.06 28.72 4.16
CA ALA A 6 -9.22 29.36 3.14
C ALA A 6 -7.77 29.58 3.63
N ASP A 7 -7.57 29.74 4.94
CA ASP A 7 -6.25 29.90 5.54
C ASP A 7 -5.51 28.57 5.68
N ASP A 8 -6.20 27.46 5.92
CA ASP A 8 -5.61 26.11 5.87
C ASP A 8 -5.10 25.78 4.45
N TYR A 9 -5.89 26.13 3.42
CA TYR A 9 -5.49 25.99 2.02
C TYR A 9 -4.26 26.84 1.68
N ARG A 10 -4.20 28.10 2.13
CA ARG A 10 -3.04 28.98 1.93
C ARG A 10 -1.79 28.46 2.64
N GLN A 11 -1.92 27.95 3.86
CA GLN A 11 -0.79 27.34 4.57
C GLN A 11 -0.29 26.07 3.87
N LEU A 12 -1.19 25.22 3.40
CA LEU A 12 -0.87 24.00 2.67
C LEU A 12 -0.15 24.32 1.35
N LEU A 13 -0.70 25.23 0.55
CA LEU A 13 -0.08 25.69 -0.70
C LEU A 13 1.27 26.37 -0.45
N GLY A 14 1.39 27.16 0.64
CA GLY A 14 2.66 27.75 1.05
C GLY A 14 3.72 26.72 1.46
N ARG A 15 3.32 25.63 2.14
CA ARG A 15 4.21 24.51 2.48
C ARG A 15 4.63 23.74 1.22
N ILE A 16 3.70 23.45 0.31
CA ILE A 16 3.99 22.78 -0.96
C ILE A 16 4.96 23.63 -1.80
N HIS A 17 4.71 24.94 -1.90
CA HIS A 17 5.58 25.85 -2.64
C HIS A 17 6.98 25.95 -2.02
N ARG A 18 7.09 26.06 -0.69
CA ARG A 18 8.40 26.05 0.00
C ARG A 18 9.15 24.74 -0.19
N ASN A 19 8.46 23.60 -0.08
CA ASN A 19 9.07 22.29 -0.32
C ASN A 19 9.52 22.13 -1.78
N LYS A 20 8.75 22.66 -2.75
CA LYS A 20 9.16 22.73 -4.16
C LYS A 20 10.38 23.61 -4.37
N VAL A 21 10.42 24.81 -3.76
CA VAL A 21 11.56 25.73 -3.87
C VAL A 21 12.82 25.15 -3.22
N GLU A 22 12.71 24.50 -2.06
CA GLU A 22 13.84 23.83 -1.42
C GLU A 22 14.29 22.58 -2.19
N ALA A 23 13.36 21.79 -2.74
CA ALA A 23 13.70 20.68 -3.63
C ALA A 23 14.42 21.14 -4.91
N LEU A 24 13.95 22.24 -5.53
CA LEU A 24 14.59 22.85 -6.70
C LEU A 24 15.96 23.46 -6.39
N LYS A 25 16.15 24.04 -5.19
CA LYS A 25 17.47 24.53 -4.74
C LYS A 25 18.45 23.38 -4.47
N ILE A 26 17.96 22.27 -3.93
CA ILE A 26 18.75 21.05 -3.73
C ILE A 26 19.12 20.44 -5.09
N GLU A 27 18.22 20.42 -6.07
CA GLU A 27 18.46 19.91 -7.43
C GLU A 27 19.40 20.79 -8.27
N GLN A 28 19.35 22.12 -8.15
CA GLN A 28 20.26 23.00 -8.89
C GLN A 28 21.74 22.84 -8.47
N HIS A 29 22.01 22.14 -7.35
CA HIS A 29 23.37 21.86 -6.87
C HIS A 29 23.70 20.37 -6.76
N MET A 30 22.75 19.46 -6.99
CA MET A 30 22.98 18.02 -6.89
C MET A 30 23.46 17.46 -8.23
N THR A 31 24.66 16.88 -8.23
CA THR A 31 25.18 16.18 -9.41
C THR A 31 24.36 14.91 -9.69
N LEU A 32 24.36 14.44 -10.95
CA LEU A 32 23.77 13.15 -11.32
C LEU A 32 24.24 12.00 -10.41
N ARG A 33 25.50 12.06 -9.95
CA ARG A 33 26.08 11.08 -9.04
C ARG A 33 25.45 11.12 -7.65
N GLU A 34 25.20 12.30 -7.12
CA GLU A 34 24.57 12.48 -5.82
C GLU A 34 23.08 12.10 -5.88
N TYR A 35 22.41 12.42 -6.97
CA TYR A 35 21.01 12.04 -7.21
C TYR A 35 20.84 10.52 -7.30
N ALA A 36 21.67 9.86 -8.12
CA ALA A 36 21.69 8.40 -8.20
C ALA A 36 22.04 7.75 -6.86
N LYS A 37 22.90 8.39 -6.05
CA LYS A 37 23.22 7.93 -4.70
C LYS A 37 22.02 8.06 -3.76
N ALA A 38 21.28 9.16 -3.81
CA ALA A 38 20.08 9.38 -2.99
C ALA A 38 18.99 8.34 -3.30
N ASN A 39 18.81 7.98 -4.56
CA ASN A 39 17.81 7.00 -4.99
C ASN A 39 18.27 5.53 -4.95
N ARG A 40 19.48 5.25 -4.44
CA ARG A 40 20.01 3.88 -4.38
C ARG A 40 19.05 2.90 -3.69
N HIS A 41 18.51 3.29 -2.54
CA HIS A 41 17.58 2.47 -1.76
C HIS A 41 16.29 2.11 -2.51
N ILE A 42 15.84 2.96 -3.44
CA ILE A 42 14.67 2.69 -4.29
C ILE A 42 15.03 1.67 -5.37
N GLY A 43 16.25 1.77 -5.91
CA GLY A 43 16.79 0.77 -6.83
C GLY A 43 16.93 -0.61 -6.20
N GLU A 44 17.42 -0.68 -4.97
CA GLU A 44 17.49 -1.92 -4.18
C GLU A 44 16.08 -2.49 -3.93
N ALA A 45 15.12 -1.66 -3.52
CA ALA A 45 13.73 -2.09 -3.32
C ALA A 45 13.08 -2.65 -4.60
N TRP A 46 13.35 -2.05 -5.77
CA TRP A 46 12.86 -2.57 -7.05
C TRP A 46 13.51 -3.90 -7.42
N GLU A 47 14.82 -4.05 -7.16
CA GLU A 47 15.53 -5.33 -7.35
C GLU A 47 14.98 -6.44 -6.43
N ASP A 48 14.50 -6.07 -5.23
CA ASP A 48 13.78 -6.94 -4.30
C ASP A 48 12.31 -7.22 -4.73
N GLY A 49 11.87 -6.70 -5.86
CA GLY A 49 10.53 -6.95 -6.42
C GLY A 49 9.43 -6.04 -5.89
N LYS A 50 9.76 -4.95 -5.18
CA LYS A 50 8.77 -3.95 -4.75
C LYS A 50 8.37 -3.05 -5.90
N ASP A 51 7.09 -2.68 -5.93
CA ASP A 51 6.59 -1.65 -6.83
C ASP A 51 7.19 -0.29 -6.47
N VAL A 52 7.48 0.49 -7.49
CA VAL A 52 7.97 1.87 -7.33
C VAL A 52 7.06 2.83 -8.10
N GLN A 53 7.00 4.06 -7.61
CA GLN A 53 6.27 5.13 -8.24
C GLN A 53 7.19 6.29 -8.57
N HIS A 54 6.82 7.05 -9.58
CA HIS A 54 7.46 8.31 -9.92
C HIS A 54 6.46 9.46 -10.00
N THR A 55 6.96 10.68 -9.93
CA THR A 55 6.19 11.89 -10.23
C THR A 55 7.11 12.90 -10.90
N ASP A 56 6.56 13.70 -11.81
CA ASP A 56 7.25 14.89 -12.30
C ASP A 56 7.08 16.02 -11.28
N LEU A 57 8.13 16.81 -11.05
CA LEU A 57 8.13 18.02 -10.23
C LEU A 57 7.00 19.00 -10.59
N TYR A 58 6.53 18.97 -11.85
CA TYR A 58 5.47 19.82 -12.37
C TYR A 58 4.08 19.19 -12.31
N GLU A 59 3.96 17.90 -11.99
CA GLU A 59 2.67 17.20 -11.95
C GLU A 59 2.12 17.02 -10.53
N TYR A 60 0.82 16.74 -10.44
CA TYR A 60 0.14 16.40 -9.19
C TYR A 60 -0.25 14.93 -9.22
N GLY A 61 0.55 14.08 -8.57
CA GLY A 61 0.23 12.66 -8.39
C GLY A 61 1.45 11.75 -8.53
N TRP A 62 1.36 10.57 -7.94
CA TRP A 62 2.35 9.51 -8.09
C TRP A 62 1.84 8.48 -9.09
N PHE A 63 2.69 8.07 -10.01
CA PHE A 63 2.38 7.14 -11.08
C PHE A 63 3.17 5.85 -10.88
N ASP A 64 2.50 4.71 -11.08
CA ASP A 64 3.14 3.40 -11.01
C ASP A 64 4.12 3.22 -12.17
N TRP A 65 5.34 2.76 -11.86
CA TRP A 65 6.27 2.32 -12.89
C TRP A 65 5.89 0.92 -13.38
N THR A 66 5.35 0.83 -14.58
CA THR A 66 4.81 -0.42 -15.14
C THR A 66 5.68 -1.03 -16.23
N LEU A 67 6.81 -0.39 -16.59
CA LEU A 67 7.68 -0.86 -17.65
C LEU A 67 8.53 -2.05 -17.18
N PRO A 68 8.80 -3.05 -18.06
CA PRO A 68 9.49 -4.27 -17.68
C PRO A 68 11.00 -4.08 -17.45
N HIS A 69 11.53 -2.88 -17.70
CA HIS A 69 12.93 -2.56 -17.47
C HIS A 69 13.10 -1.73 -16.21
N ARG A 70 14.30 -1.84 -15.63
CA ARG A 70 14.71 -1.07 -14.47
C ARG A 70 14.51 0.43 -14.72
N PRO A 71 13.84 1.16 -13.83
CA PRO A 71 13.72 2.61 -13.96
C PRO A 71 15.09 3.29 -13.94
N GLY A 72 15.22 4.34 -14.75
CA GLY A 72 16.39 5.22 -14.72
C GLY A 72 16.35 6.12 -13.49
N PHE A 73 16.75 5.62 -12.31
CA PHE A 73 16.81 6.37 -11.03
C PHE A 73 17.81 7.55 -11.02
N TYR A 74 18.34 7.92 -12.18
CA TYR A 74 19.24 9.04 -12.44
C TYR A 74 18.54 10.21 -13.14
N ASP A 75 17.29 10.06 -13.60
CA ASP A 75 16.54 11.16 -14.19
C ASP A 75 16.11 12.15 -13.09
N THR A 76 16.84 13.27 -13.02
CA THR A 76 16.63 14.32 -12.00
C THR A 76 15.32 15.08 -12.17
N ARG A 77 14.57 14.85 -13.27
CA ARG A 77 13.25 15.48 -13.46
C ARG A 77 12.13 14.71 -12.76
N LEU A 78 12.41 13.45 -12.37
CA LEU A 78 11.42 12.56 -11.78
C LEU A 78 11.78 12.30 -10.32
N MET A 79 10.87 12.58 -9.41
CA MET A 79 11.02 12.10 -8.03
C MET A 79 10.55 10.65 -7.94
N TRP A 80 11.28 9.82 -7.19
CA TRP A 80 10.98 8.40 -7.02
C TRP A 80 10.59 8.07 -5.59
N ARG A 81 9.76 7.04 -5.43
CA ARG A 81 9.51 6.38 -4.14
C ARG A 81 9.20 4.92 -4.33
N VAL A 82 9.37 4.12 -3.28
CA VAL A 82 8.72 2.81 -3.19
C VAL A 82 7.22 3.05 -3.06
N LYS A 83 6.42 2.33 -3.85
CA LYS A 83 4.96 2.39 -3.76
C LYS A 83 4.57 2.08 -2.32
N PRO A 84 3.84 2.98 -1.63
CA PRO A 84 3.38 2.69 -0.28
C PRO A 84 2.55 1.41 -0.33
N GLU A 85 2.98 0.38 0.38
CA GLU A 85 2.12 -0.77 0.61
C GLU A 85 0.94 -0.28 1.46
N PRO A 86 -0.31 -0.51 1.01
CA PRO A 86 -1.47 -0.15 1.79
C PRO A 86 -1.33 -0.80 3.18
N LYS A 87 -1.32 0.00 4.24
CA LYS A 87 -1.24 -0.55 5.58
C LYS A 87 -2.58 -1.18 5.88
N LEU A 88 -2.59 -2.49 6.04
CA LEU A 88 -3.75 -3.18 6.52
C LEU A 88 -3.73 -3.15 8.04
N ARG A 89 -4.87 -2.80 8.63
CA ARG A 89 -5.15 -3.17 10.01
C ARG A 89 -6.08 -4.40 10.04
N PRO A 90 -6.03 -5.19 11.13
CA PRO A 90 -7.02 -6.23 11.36
C PRO A 90 -8.44 -5.67 11.32
N TRP A 91 -9.40 -6.49 10.86
CA TRP A 91 -10.82 -6.17 10.96
C TRP A 91 -11.26 -6.05 12.42
N THR A 92 -12.23 -5.18 12.67
CA THR A 92 -13.09 -5.34 13.85
C THR A 92 -14.16 -6.40 13.58
N ALA A 93 -14.82 -6.89 14.62
CA ALA A 93 -15.84 -7.93 14.48
C ALA A 93 -16.96 -7.54 13.50
N GLU A 94 -17.30 -6.24 13.43
CA GLU A 94 -18.36 -5.69 12.58
C GLU A 94 -17.97 -5.59 11.09
N GLU A 95 -16.68 -5.58 10.79
CA GLU A 95 -16.16 -5.41 9.43
C GLU A 95 -15.96 -6.74 8.70
N VAL A 96 -15.97 -7.84 9.43
CA VAL A 96 -15.73 -9.16 8.89
C VAL A 96 -16.94 -9.58 8.04
N PRO A 97 -16.74 -9.94 6.76
CA PRO A 97 -17.84 -10.36 5.90
C PRO A 97 -18.26 -11.79 6.24
N VAL A 98 -19.20 -11.94 7.17
CA VAL A 98 -19.80 -13.24 7.53
C VAL A 98 -20.34 -13.94 6.27
N GLY A 99 -20.03 -15.23 6.13
CA GLY A 99 -20.42 -16.03 4.96
C GLY A 99 -19.52 -15.86 3.74
N ALA A 100 -18.53 -14.96 3.76
CA ALA A 100 -17.48 -14.94 2.74
C ALA A 100 -16.67 -16.24 2.79
N ILE A 101 -16.13 -16.65 1.64
CA ILE A 101 -15.21 -17.78 1.57
C ILE A 101 -13.77 -17.31 1.74
N TYR A 102 -12.95 -18.14 2.38
CA TYR A 102 -11.58 -17.85 2.72
C TYR A 102 -10.67 -18.97 2.19
N ARG A 103 -9.44 -18.59 1.88
CA ARG A 103 -8.37 -19.52 1.54
C ARG A 103 -7.08 -19.10 2.23
N ASN A 104 -6.27 -20.07 2.62
CA ASN A 104 -4.91 -19.82 3.07
C ASN A 104 -4.05 -19.49 1.84
N ILE A 105 -3.33 -18.36 1.86
CA ILE A 105 -2.50 -17.94 0.72
C ILE A 105 -1.16 -18.67 0.66
N CYS A 106 -0.70 -19.23 1.78
CA CYS A 106 0.55 -19.99 1.90
C CYS A 106 0.37 -21.47 1.54
N GLN A 107 -0.86 -22.00 1.62
CA GLN A 107 -1.14 -23.41 1.40
C GLN A 107 -2.01 -23.63 0.15
N LYS A 108 -1.42 -24.23 -0.88
CA LYS A 108 -2.10 -24.50 -2.17
C LYS A 108 -3.22 -25.56 -2.09
N GLN A 109 -3.35 -26.29 -0.99
CA GLN A 109 -4.23 -27.47 -0.89
C GLN A 109 -5.31 -27.41 0.20
N ILE A 110 -5.39 -26.34 1.01
CA ILE A 110 -6.49 -26.21 1.96
C ILE A 110 -7.74 -25.75 1.18
N GLY A 111 -8.79 -26.57 1.25
CA GLY A 111 -10.09 -26.27 0.67
C GLY A 111 -10.70 -24.96 1.22
N TRP A 112 -11.66 -24.41 0.50
CA TRP A 112 -12.29 -23.16 0.91
C TRP A 112 -13.15 -23.36 2.16
N ALA A 113 -13.10 -22.38 3.05
CA ALA A 113 -13.91 -22.35 4.26
C ALA A 113 -14.77 -21.09 4.27
N THR A 114 -15.93 -21.14 4.90
CA THR A 114 -16.72 -19.94 5.18
C THR A 114 -16.51 -19.50 6.63
N ILE A 115 -16.53 -18.18 6.88
CA ILE A 115 -16.65 -17.69 8.26
C ILE A 115 -18.05 -18.01 8.76
N ALA A 116 -18.10 -18.84 9.80
CA ALA A 116 -19.32 -19.32 10.41
C ALA A 116 -19.78 -18.40 11.55
N GLU A 117 -18.83 -17.91 12.35
CA GLU A 117 -19.12 -17.14 13.57
C GLU A 117 -17.97 -16.17 13.85
N ILE A 118 -18.29 -15.04 14.48
CA ILE A 118 -17.34 -14.01 14.89
C ILE A 118 -17.68 -13.60 16.33
N ASN A 119 -16.65 -13.32 17.12
CA ASN A 119 -16.77 -12.64 18.40
C ASN A 119 -15.77 -11.49 18.48
N ASP A 120 -15.71 -10.84 19.64
CA ASP A 120 -14.79 -9.75 19.95
C ASP A 120 -13.29 -10.10 19.86
N THR A 121 -12.95 -11.39 19.86
CA THR A 121 -11.56 -11.86 19.88
C THR A 121 -11.11 -12.54 18.59
N GLY A 122 -12.03 -12.84 17.67
CA GLY A 122 -11.72 -13.56 16.43
C GLY A 122 -12.95 -14.21 15.80
N PHE A 123 -12.73 -15.29 15.06
CA PHE A 123 -13.78 -15.93 14.26
C PHE A 123 -13.50 -17.42 14.08
N TRP A 124 -14.50 -18.14 13.58
CA TRP A 124 -14.48 -19.58 13.35
C TRP A 124 -14.77 -19.90 11.88
N PHE A 125 -14.05 -20.88 11.33
CA PHE A 125 -14.31 -21.40 9.99
C PHE A 125 -15.25 -22.61 10.03
N THR A 126 -16.00 -22.83 8.95
CA THR A 126 -16.91 -23.99 8.84
C THR A 126 -16.19 -25.33 8.75
N ASN A 127 -14.99 -25.38 8.15
CA ASN A 127 -14.24 -26.62 7.93
C ASN A 127 -13.24 -26.93 9.05
N ASN A 128 -12.95 -25.96 9.91
CA ASN A 128 -12.00 -26.07 10.99
C ASN A 128 -12.61 -25.33 12.17
N ARG A 129 -13.09 -26.08 13.17
CA ARG A 129 -13.65 -25.53 14.42
C ARG A 129 -12.54 -24.98 15.32
N GLU A 130 -11.63 -24.21 14.73
CA GLU A 130 -10.58 -23.50 15.42
C GLU A 130 -10.92 -22.02 15.42
N HIS A 131 -10.70 -21.40 16.58
CA HIS A 131 -10.80 -19.96 16.74
C HIS A 131 -9.50 -19.33 16.21
N HIS A 132 -9.64 -18.38 15.30
CA HIS A 132 -8.51 -17.66 14.73
C HIS A 132 -8.64 -16.17 15.07
N LYS A 133 -7.51 -15.55 15.40
CA LYS A 133 -7.42 -14.11 15.66
C LYS A 133 -7.44 -13.29 14.37
N PHE A 134 -7.91 -12.06 14.43
CA PHE A 134 -8.05 -11.18 13.26
C PHE A 134 -6.70 -10.82 12.59
N ASP A 135 -5.62 -10.70 13.36
CA ASP A 135 -4.28 -10.45 12.85
C ASP A 135 -3.73 -11.61 12.01
N VAL A 136 -4.04 -12.85 12.39
CA VAL A 136 -3.64 -14.06 11.66
C VAL A 136 -4.30 -14.12 10.27
N LEU A 137 -5.57 -13.71 10.14
CA LEU A 137 -6.24 -13.61 8.84
C LEU A 137 -5.51 -12.70 7.87
N MET A 138 -5.18 -11.50 8.36
CA MET A 138 -4.55 -10.46 7.56
C MET A 138 -3.23 -10.93 6.97
N LEU A 139 -2.51 -11.80 7.69
CA LEU A 139 -1.20 -12.32 7.26
C LEU A 139 -1.30 -13.55 6.35
N LEU A 140 -2.21 -14.47 6.62
CA LEU A 140 -2.17 -15.82 6.03
C LEU A 140 -3.36 -16.16 5.14
N TYR A 141 -4.36 -15.28 5.04
CA TYR A 141 -5.61 -15.58 4.37
C TYR A 141 -6.04 -14.48 3.41
N ALA A 142 -6.78 -14.89 2.39
CA ALA A 142 -7.55 -14.02 1.51
C ALA A 142 -9.02 -14.43 1.55
N HIS A 143 -9.90 -13.48 1.28
CA HIS A 143 -11.34 -13.68 1.32
C HIS A 143 -12.00 -13.33 -0.01
N SER A 144 -13.19 -13.90 -0.23
CA SER A 144 -14.02 -13.64 -1.39
C SER A 144 -15.49 -13.59 -1.00
N THR A 145 -16.17 -12.54 -1.44
CA THR A 145 -17.61 -12.32 -1.28
C THR A 145 -18.41 -12.66 -2.55
N ASP A 146 -17.73 -13.05 -3.63
CA ASP A 146 -18.31 -13.32 -4.95
C ASP A 146 -18.22 -14.80 -5.37
N GLY A 147 -18.04 -15.69 -4.38
CA GLY A 147 -17.95 -17.14 -4.60
C GLY A 147 -16.61 -17.60 -5.17
N GLY A 148 -15.53 -16.85 -4.91
CA GLY A 148 -14.16 -17.23 -5.24
C GLY A 148 -13.64 -16.68 -6.56
N LYS A 149 -14.36 -15.75 -7.18
CA LYS A 149 -13.91 -15.10 -8.44
C LYS A 149 -12.83 -14.07 -8.14
N THR A 150 -13.03 -13.26 -7.10
CA THR A 150 -12.08 -12.23 -6.65
C THR A 150 -11.61 -12.54 -5.24
N TRP A 151 -10.30 -12.42 -5.01
CA TRP A 151 -9.68 -12.67 -3.71
C TRP A 151 -9.00 -11.41 -3.19
N ASN A 152 -9.48 -10.92 -2.06
CA ASN A 152 -8.99 -9.70 -1.40
C ASN A 152 -8.20 -10.06 -0.14
N PRO A 153 -7.20 -9.25 0.25
CA PRO A 153 -6.56 -9.41 1.54
C PRO A 153 -7.59 -9.27 2.67
N CYS A 154 -7.36 -9.95 3.79
CA CYS A 154 -8.19 -9.79 4.98
C CYS A 154 -7.74 -8.55 5.76
N GLY A 155 -8.68 -7.71 6.20
CA GLY A 155 -8.39 -6.46 6.90
C GLY A 155 -8.90 -5.23 6.17
N VAL A 156 -8.71 -4.07 6.78
CA VAL A 156 -9.09 -2.77 6.22
C VAL A 156 -7.84 -2.01 5.84
N VAL A 157 -7.86 -1.42 4.64
CA VAL A 157 -6.81 -0.52 4.18
C VAL A 157 -6.91 0.81 4.94
N GLU A 158 -5.81 1.23 5.55
CA GLU A 158 -5.61 2.57 6.14
C GLU A 158 -4.75 3.48 5.26
#